data_AF-Q475E6-F1
#
_entry.id   AF-Q475E6-F1
#
_cell.length_a   1.000
_cell.length_b   1.000
_cell.length_c   1.000
_cell.angle_alpha   90.00
_cell.angle_beta   90.00
_cell.angle_gamma   90.00
#
_symmetry.space_group_name_H-M   'P 1'
#
loop_
_entity.id
_entity.type
_entity.pdbx_description
1 polymer ?
#
loop_
_entity_poly.entity_id
_entity_poly.type
_entity_poly.pdbx_seq_one_letter_code
_entity_poly.pdbx_strand_id
1 'polypeptide(L)' 'MKSVMYRGTTITAHAVEVGGGSTGFQYRYRGEIQRIGGDSPQISEFESPVGKYFANASAALEQCLVDGRALADTLVADSA' A
#
# COMPACT_ATOMS: atom_id res chain seq x y z
N MET A 1 1.28 -0.03 -10.87
CA MET A 1 1.50 -1.06 -9.84
C MET A 1 2.99 -1.09 -9.51
N LYS A 2 3.35 -1.32 -8.24
CA LYS A 2 4.74 -1.49 -7.80
C LYS A 2 4.77 -2.47 -6.63
N SER A 3 5.67 -3.43 -6.60
CA SER A 3 5.79 -4.40 -5.49
C SER A 3 7.21 -4.40 -4.93
N VAL A 4 7.35 -4.56 -3.61
CA VAL A 4 8.63 -4.66 -2.92
C VAL A 4 8.57 -5.73 -1.84
N MET A 5 9.67 -6.43 -1.63
CA MET A 5 9.84 -7.33 -0.50
C MET A 5 10.47 -6.56 0.66
N TYR A 6 9.90 -6.67 1.85
CA TYR A 6 10.38 -6.02 3.07
C TYR A 6 10.17 -6.97 4.26
N ARG A 7 11.26 -7.34 4.94
CA ARG A 7 11.25 -8.20 6.15
C ARG A 7 10.38 -9.47 6.01
N GLY A 8 10.57 -10.23 4.93
CA GLY A 8 9.80 -11.47 4.68
C GLY A 8 8.35 -11.27 4.26
N THR A 9 7.96 -10.03 3.98
CA THR A 9 6.62 -9.64 3.58
C THR A 9 6.66 -8.98 2.21
N THR A 10 5.79 -9.39 1.29
CA THR A 10 5.62 -8.73 -0.02
C THR A 10 4.58 -7.64 0.12
N ILE A 11 4.94 -6.41 -0.24
CA ILE A 11 4.04 -5.25 -0.26
C ILE A 11 3.78 -4.89 -1.71
N THR A 12 2.52 -4.96 -2.14
CA THR A 12 2.09 -4.63 -3.50
C THR A 12 1.25 -3.36 -3.47
N ALA A 13 1.68 -2.33 -4.20
CA ALA A 13 1.04 -1.03 -4.28
C ALA A 13 0.33 -0.83 -5.63
N HIS A 14 -0.88 -0.31 -5.57
CA HIS A 14 -1.71 0.08 -6.70
C HIS A 14 -2.11 1.54 -6.57
N ALA A 15 -1.90 2.31 -7.63
CA ALA A 15 -2.50 3.64 -7.75
C ALA A 15 -3.90 3.46 -8.33
N VAL A 16 -4.88 4.09 -7.71
CA VAL A 16 -6.29 4.09 -8.11
C VAL A 16 -6.65 5.51 -8.48
N GLU A 17 -7.02 5.74 -9.73
CA GLU A 17 -7.56 7.02 -10.16
C GLU A 17 -8.95 7.21 -9.55
N VAL A 18 -9.17 8.34 -8.88
CA VAL A 18 -10.46 8.67 -8.24
C VAL A 18 -11.24 9.73 -8.99
N GLY A 19 -10.82 10.02 -10.22
CA GLY A 19 -11.34 11.10 -11.04
C GLY A 19 -10.70 12.45 -10.71
N GLY A 20 -10.91 13.38 -11.61
CA GLY A 20 -10.48 14.76 -11.51
C GLY A 20 -11.57 15.66 -12.03
N GLY A 21 -12.00 16.63 -11.23
CA GLY A 21 -12.78 17.75 -11.74
C GLY A 21 -11.94 18.61 -12.69
N SER A 22 -12.33 19.87 -12.87
CA SER A 22 -11.66 20.83 -13.78
C SER A 22 -10.16 21.07 -13.52
N THR A 23 -9.61 20.54 -12.43
CA THR A 23 -8.23 20.74 -11.95
C THR A 23 -7.27 19.56 -12.18
N GLY A 24 -7.73 18.47 -12.82
CA GLY A 24 -6.89 17.32 -13.19
C GLY A 24 -7.07 16.07 -12.31
N PHE A 25 -6.51 14.95 -12.77
CA PHE A 25 -6.69 13.63 -12.14
C PHE A 25 -6.06 13.57 -10.74
N GLN A 26 -6.84 13.05 -9.79
CA GLN A 26 -6.34 12.70 -8.46
C GLN A 26 -6.22 11.19 -8.32
N TYR A 27 -5.22 10.77 -7.55
CA TYR A 27 -4.96 9.37 -7.27
C TYR A 27 -5.12 9.08 -5.77
N ARG A 28 -5.65 7.91 -5.47
CA ARG A 28 -5.55 7.22 -4.18
C ARG A 28 -4.64 6.01 -4.35
N TYR A 29 -4.33 5.32 -3.26
CA TYR A 29 -3.67 4.02 -3.35
C TYR A 29 -4.47 2.92 -2.67
N ARG A 30 -4.31 1.70 -3.19
CA ARG A 30 -4.65 0.42 -2.55
C ARG A 30 -3.37 -0.39 -2.44
N GLY A 31 -3.15 -1.00 -1.30
CA GLY A 31 -2.00 -1.82 -1.01
C GLY A 31 -2.41 -3.21 -0.54
N GLU A 32 -1.56 -4.18 -0.83
CA GLU A 32 -1.70 -5.56 -0.38
C GLU A 32 -0.40 -5.95 0.33
N ILE A 33 -0.52 -6.63 1.46
CA ILE A 33 0.57 -7.18 2.25
C ILE A 33 0.41 -8.69 2.27
N GLN A 34 1.37 -9.40 1.71
CA GLN A 34 1.44 -10.85 1.75
C GLN A 34 2.59 -11.27 2.67
N ARG A 35 2.26 -11.91 3.80
CA ARG A 35 3.25 -12.48 4.71
C ARG A 35 3.63 -13.90 4.25
N ILE A 36 4.94 -14.15 4.14
CA ILE A 36 5.47 -15.50 3.90
C ILE A 36 5.81 -16.09 5.27
N GLY A 37 4.80 -16.63 5.96
CA GLY A 37 4.98 -17.26 7.27
C GLY A 37 3.78 -18.12 7.65
N GLY A 38 3.99 -19.44 7.76
CA GLY A 38 2.97 -20.45 8.05
C GLY A 38 2.61 -21.33 6.84
N ASP A 39 1.74 -22.33 7.05
CA ASP A 39 1.27 -23.28 6.02
C ASP A 39 0.51 -22.62 4.85
N SER A 40 0.17 -21.32 4.95
CA SER A 40 -0.54 -20.59 3.89
C SER A 40 -0.21 -19.09 3.89
N PRO A 41 -0.06 -18.47 2.72
CA PRO A 41 0.18 -17.03 2.61
C PRO A 41 -1.03 -16.23 3.13
N GLN A 42 -0.80 -15.35 4.11
CA GLN A 42 -1.81 -14.41 4.58
C GLN A 42 -1.71 -13.11 3.79
N ILE A 43 -2.80 -12.74 3.11
CA ILE A 43 -2.92 -11.48 2.38
C ILE A 43 -3.78 -10.53 3.19
N SER A 44 -3.30 -9.31 3.42
CA SER A 44 -4.03 -8.23 4.08
C SER A 44 -4.03 -7.00 3.18
N GLU A 45 -5.19 -6.38 3.04
CA GLU A 45 -5.37 -5.23 2.17
C GLU A 45 -5.47 -3.94 2.98
N PHE A 46 -4.97 -2.84 2.42
CA PHE A 46 -5.04 -1.52 3.02
C PHE A 46 -5.19 -0.45 1.94
N GLU A 47 -5.68 0.73 2.31
CA GLU A 47 -5.90 1.82 1.35
C GLU A 47 -5.48 3.17 1.93
N SER A 48 -5.34 4.14 1.04
CA SER A 48 -5.12 5.54 1.45
C SER A 48 -6.26 6.02 2.36
N PRO A 49 -5.96 6.75 3.46
CA PRO A 49 -6.98 7.38 4.29
C PRO A 49 -7.95 8.22 3.46
N VAL A 50 -9.21 8.29 3.91
CA VAL A 50 -10.22 9.16 3.30
C VAL A 50 -9.71 10.61 3.30
N GLY A 51 -9.81 11.29 2.16
CA GLY A 51 -9.32 12.65 1.99
C GLY A 51 -7.84 12.77 1.63
N LYS A 52 -7.06 11.68 1.65
CA LYS A 52 -5.65 11.69 1.20
C LYS A 52 -5.59 11.40 -0.31
N TYR A 53 -5.22 12.42 -1.07
CA TYR A 53 -5.11 12.36 -2.53
C TYR A 53 -3.71 12.75 -3.00
N PHE A 54 -3.29 12.18 -4.12
CA PHE A 54 -1.98 12.42 -4.73
C PHE A 54 -2.14 13.01 -6.12
N ALA A 55 -1.23 13.92 -6.47
CA ALA A 55 -1.22 14.61 -7.77
C ALA A 55 -0.86 13.70 -8.95
N ASN A 56 -0.25 12.54 -8.69
CA ASN A 56 0.10 11.56 -9.72
C ASN A 56 0.20 10.14 -9.14
N ALA A 57 0.16 9.16 -10.04
CA ALA A 57 0.22 7.74 -9.68
C ALA A 57 1.53 7.36 -8.97
N SER A 58 2.67 7.94 -9.34
CA SER A 58 3.96 7.63 -8.71
C SER A 58 3.99 8.01 -7.24
N ALA A 59 3.49 9.19 -6.88
CA ALA A 59 3.39 9.64 -5.49
C ALA A 59 2.45 8.75 -4.68
N ALA A 60 1.32 8.32 -5.26
CA ALA A 60 0.41 7.38 -4.60
C ALA A 60 1.08 6.02 -4.34
N LEU A 61 1.83 5.50 -5.32
CA LEU A 61 2.57 4.24 -5.18
C LEU A 61 3.68 4.34 -4.12
N GLU A 62 4.47 5.41 -4.12
CA GLU A 62 5.55 5.60 -3.15
C GLU A 62 5.01 5.72 -1.73
N GLN A 63 3.94 6.49 -1.53
CA GLN A 63 3.32 6.60 -0.23
C GLN A 63 2.72 5.25 0.22
N CYS A 64 2.10 4.51 -0.68
CA CYS A 64 1.57 3.17 -0.38
C CYS A 64 2.67 2.22 0.14
N LEU A 65 3.86 2.27 -0.46
CA LEU A 65 4.99 1.46 -0.01
C LEU A 65 5.52 1.89 1.37
N VAL A 66 5.52 3.19 1.67
CA VAL A 66 5.88 3.70 3.01
C VAL A 66 4.87 3.21 4.05
N ASP A 67 3.58 3.38 3.77
CA ASP A 67 2.52 3.01 4.69
C ASP A 67 2.45 1.48 4.85
N GLY A 68 2.72 0.72 3.78
CA GLY A 68 2.83 -0.74 3.83
C GLY A 68 4.04 -1.25 4.63
N ARG A 69 5.17 -0.54 4.62
CA ARG A 69 6.32 -0.88 5.47
C ARG A 69 6.02 -0.65 6.93
N ALA A 70 5.37 0.47 7.26
CA ALA A 70 4.95 0.75 8.63
C ALA A 70 3.97 -0.33 9.12
N LEU A 71 3.01 -0.74 8.28
CA LEU A 71 2.10 -1.83 8.62
C LEU A 71 2.86 -3.16 8.80
N ALA A 72 3.78 -3.51 7.91
CA ALA A 72 4.63 -4.70 8.08
C ALA A 72 5.43 -4.67 9.39
N ASP A 73 5.97 -3.50 9.79
CA ASP A 73 6.69 -3.35 11.05
C ASP A 73 5.79 -3.57 12.28
N THR A 74 4.53 -3.09 12.24
CA THR A 74 3.56 -3.36 13.31
C THR A 74 3.19 -4.84 13.42
N LEU A 75 3.07 -5.53 12.28
CA LEU A 75 2.74 -6.96 12.23
C LEU A 75 3.87 -7.85 12.79
N VAL A 76 5.12 -7.42 12.61
CA VAL A 76 6.29 -8.09 13.20
C VAL A 76 6.34 -7.84 14.71
N ALA A 77 6.04 -6.62 15.18
CA ALA A 77 6.05 -6.28 16.60
C ALA A 77 4.98 -7.03 17.41
N ASP A 78 3.82 -7.33 16.81
CA ASP A 78 2.75 -8.12 17.45
C ASP A 78 3.10 -9.61 17.59
N SER A 79 4.12 -10.08 16.85
CA SER A 79 4.56 -11.48 16.84
C SER A 79 5.72 -11.78 17.82
N ALA A 80 6.14 -10.81 18.65
CA ALA A 80 7.27 -10.89 19.58
C ALA A 80 6.82 -10.83 21.04
#